data_AF-A0A0L6WEC2-F1
#
_entry.id   AF-A0A0L6WEC2-F1
#
_cell.length_a   1.000
_cell.length_b   1.000
_cell.length_c   1.000
_cell.angle_alpha   90.00
_cell.angle_beta   90.00
_cell.angle_gamma   90.00
#
_symmetry.space_group_name_H-M   'P 1'
#
loop_
_entity.id
_entity.type
_entity.pdbx_description
1 polymer ?
#
loop_
_entity_poly.entity_id
_entity_poly.type
_entity_poly.pdbx_seq_one_letter_code
_entity_poly.pdbx_strand_id
1 'polypeptide(L)'
;MFEAARSGNAELLLAAIDARLPVNLTNDKGNTLLMLAAYAGHTGLTKELLKRGADPNRINDLGQSIVAGAVFKAHDEIVRALLEKGADPRAGTPNAIQAAHMFGRKELMEVLGTKEGDIGLEVPTPPSTH
;
A
#
# COMPACT_ATOMS: atom_id res chain seq x y z
N MET A 1 -4.25 -15.54 -10.98
CA MET A 1 -4.80 -14.21 -10.59
C MET A 1 -3.79 -13.36 -9.83
N PHE A 2 -3.15 -13.86 -8.77
CA PHE A 2 -2.06 -13.11 -8.10
C PHE A 2 -0.88 -12.77 -9.02
N GLU A 3 -0.49 -13.70 -9.90
CA GLU A 3 0.50 -13.42 -10.95
C GLU A 3 0.03 -12.29 -11.88
N ALA A 4 -1.22 -12.37 -12.36
CA ALA A 4 -1.80 -11.34 -13.22
C ALA A 4 -1.83 -9.96 -12.54
N ALA A 5 -2.10 -9.91 -11.22
CA ALA A 5 -2.01 -8.67 -10.46
C ALA A 5 -0.57 -8.12 -10.42
N ARG A 6 0.42 -8.99 -10.22
CA ARG A 6 1.84 -8.60 -10.12
C ARG A 6 2.47 -8.23 -11.46
N SER A 7 2.07 -8.90 -12.54
CA SER A 7 2.56 -8.63 -13.90
C SER A 7 1.76 -7.54 -14.62
N GLY A 8 0.63 -7.11 -14.06
CA GLY A 8 -0.19 -6.03 -14.62
C GLY A 8 -1.14 -6.48 -15.73
N ASN A 9 -1.42 -7.78 -15.84
CA ASN A 9 -2.41 -8.30 -16.78
C ASN A 9 -3.83 -7.95 -16.32
N ALA A 10 -4.21 -6.69 -16.59
CA ALA A 10 -5.47 -6.12 -16.18
C ALA A 10 -6.67 -6.78 -16.87
N GLU A 11 -6.57 -7.10 -18.16
CA GLU A 11 -7.67 -7.71 -18.91
C GLU A 11 -8.11 -9.04 -18.27
N LEU A 12 -7.15 -9.97 -18.08
CA LEU A 12 -7.46 -11.28 -17.48
C LEU A 12 -8.00 -11.14 -16.06
N LEU A 13 -7.37 -10.28 -15.25
CA LEU A 13 -7.74 -10.15 -13.85
C LEU A 13 -9.12 -9.50 -13.67
N LEU A 14 -9.39 -8.43 -14.41
CA LEU A 14 -10.66 -7.71 -14.34
C LEU A 14 -11.80 -8.57 -14.89
N ALA A 15 -11.59 -9.30 -16.00
CA ALA A 15 -12.57 -10.25 -16.50
C ALA A 15 -12.91 -11.34 -15.47
N ALA A 16 -11.90 -11.85 -14.74
CA ALA A 16 -12.14 -12.83 -13.68
C ALA A 16 -12.95 -12.24 -12.50
N ILE A 17 -12.69 -10.99 -12.11
CA ILE A 17 -13.46 -10.28 -11.07
C ILE A 17 -14.90 -10.06 -11.52
N ASP A 18 -15.09 -9.63 -12.77
CA ASP A 18 -16.42 -9.44 -13.36
C ASP A 18 -17.17 -10.79 -13.45
N ALA A 19 -16.43 -11.91 -13.58
CA ALA A 19 -16.92 -13.29 -13.47
C ALA A 19 -17.01 -13.84 -12.03
N ARG A 20 -17.13 -12.96 -11.01
CA ARG A 20 -17.31 -13.27 -9.58
C ARG A 20 -16.07 -13.74 -8.81
N LEU A 21 -14.85 -13.55 -9.32
CA LEU A 21 -13.66 -13.69 -8.48
C LEU A 21 -13.72 -12.64 -7.35
N PRO A 22 -13.54 -13.02 -6.06
CA PRO A 22 -13.52 -12.06 -4.97
C PRO A 22 -12.40 -11.03 -5.14
N VAL A 23 -12.74 -9.73 -5.23
CA VAL A 23 -11.76 -8.65 -5.44
C VAL A 23 -10.74 -8.54 -4.30
N ASN A 24 -11.14 -8.93 -3.09
CA ASN A 24 -10.32 -8.92 -1.87
C ASN A 24 -9.66 -10.26 -1.56
N LEU A 25 -9.52 -11.14 -2.57
CA LEU A 25 -8.83 -12.42 -2.43
C LEU A 25 -7.37 -12.20 -2.00
N THR A 26 -6.90 -13.03 -1.07
CA THR A 26 -5.53 -13.02 -0.55
C THR A 26 -4.79 -14.30 -0.92
N ASN A 27 -3.48 -14.20 -1.15
CA ASN A 27 -2.63 -15.37 -1.31
C ASN A 27 -2.21 -15.96 0.07
N ASP A 28 -1.30 -16.93 0.05
CA ASP A 28 -0.71 -17.62 1.20
C ASP A 28 0.07 -16.73 2.18
N LYS A 29 0.32 -15.46 1.81
CA LYS A 29 1.02 -14.46 2.63
C LYS A 29 0.10 -13.30 3.02
N GLY A 30 -1.21 -13.45 2.83
CA GLY A 30 -2.18 -12.39 3.09
C GLY A 30 -2.16 -11.25 2.07
N ASN A 31 -1.38 -11.32 0.98
CA ASN A 31 -1.33 -10.24 -0.01
C ASN A 31 -2.59 -10.26 -0.87
N THR A 32 -3.27 -9.12 -0.95
CA THR A 32 -4.44 -8.93 -1.83
C THR A 32 -4.01 -8.73 -3.29
N LEU A 33 -4.97 -8.88 -4.22
CA LEU A 33 -4.77 -8.48 -5.62
C LEU A 33 -4.34 -7.00 -5.74
N LEU A 34 -4.98 -6.12 -4.97
CA LEU A 34 -4.65 -4.70 -4.92
C LEU A 34 -3.22 -4.46 -4.42
N MET A 35 -2.78 -5.17 -3.38
CA MET A 35 -1.42 -5.05 -2.84
C MET A 35 -0.36 -5.41 -3.88
N LEU A 36 -0.56 -6.52 -4.61
CA LEU A 36 0.39 -6.97 -5.62
C LEU A 36 0.46 -5.99 -6.81
N ALA A 37 -0.68 -5.47 -7.26
CA ALA A 37 -0.73 -4.47 -8.34
C ALA A 37 -0.08 -3.15 -7.90
N ALA A 38 -0.35 -2.71 -6.68
CA ALA A 38 0.21 -1.49 -6.11
C ALA A 38 1.73 -1.58 -5.94
N TYR A 39 2.25 -2.68 -5.41
CA TYR A 39 3.69 -2.86 -5.19
C TYR A 39 4.47 -2.97 -6.50
N ALA A 40 3.84 -3.53 -7.54
CA ALA A 40 4.41 -3.66 -8.87
C ALA A 40 4.31 -2.36 -9.72
N GLY A 41 3.59 -1.34 -9.26
CA GLY A 41 3.49 -0.05 -9.96
C GLY A 41 2.42 0.01 -11.05
N HIS A 42 1.47 -0.93 -11.07
CA HIS A 42 0.42 -0.97 -12.09
C HIS A 42 -0.71 -0.01 -11.75
N THR A 43 -0.53 1.29 -12.03
CA THR A 43 -1.47 2.34 -11.64
C THR A 43 -2.87 2.14 -12.21
N GLY A 44 -2.98 1.81 -13.49
CA GLY A 44 -4.27 1.57 -14.15
C GLY A 44 -5.04 0.42 -13.49
N LEU A 45 -4.36 -0.71 -13.26
CA LEU A 45 -4.96 -1.87 -12.60
C LEU A 45 -5.35 -1.56 -11.15
N THR A 46 -4.50 -0.86 -10.41
CA THR A 46 -4.77 -0.42 -9.03
C THR A 46 -6.05 0.40 -8.97
N LYS A 47 -6.20 1.40 -9.84
CA LYS A 47 -7.41 2.25 -9.92
C LYS A 47 -8.66 1.43 -10.24
N GLU A 48 -8.56 0.44 -11.13
CA GLU A 48 -9.70 -0.42 -11.49
C GLU A 48 -10.09 -1.40 -10.38
N LEU A 49 -9.12 -1.96 -9.65
CA LEU A 49 -9.40 -2.80 -8.47
C LEU A 49 -10.11 -1.99 -7.39
N LEU A 50 -9.65 -0.76 -7.12
CA LEU A 50 -10.29 0.16 -6.17
C LEU A 50 -11.73 0.51 -6.58
N LYS A 51 -11.98 0.77 -7.89
CA LYS A 51 -13.34 1.00 -8.40
C LYS A 51 -14.26 -0.19 -8.20
N ARG A 52 -13.72 -1.41 -8.21
CA ARG A 52 -14.46 -2.68 -8.00
C ARG A 52 -14.58 -3.07 -6.52
N GLY A 53 -14.25 -2.18 -5.58
CA GLY A 53 -14.42 -2.41 -4.15
C GLY A 53 -13.27 -3.18 -3.49
N ALA A 54 -12.07 -3.16 -4.08
CA ALA A 54 -10.88 -3.57 -3.36
C ALA A 54 -10.70 -2.68 -2.11
N ASP A 55 -10.49 -3.31 -0.96
CA ASP A 55 -10.29 -2.64 0.32
C ASP A 55 -8.82 -2.16 0.43
N PRO A 56 -8.57 -0.84 0.44
CA PRO A 56 -7.21 -0.30 0.50
C PRO A 56 -6.56 -0.43 1.87
N ASN A 57 -7.33 -0.77 2.92
CA ASN A 57 -6.85 -0.83 4.30
C ASN A 57 -6.45 -2.25 4.76
N ARG A 58 -6.49 -3.23 3.86
CA ARG A 58 -6.02 -4.58 4.20
C ARG A 58 -4.53 -4.60 4.51
N ILE A 59 -4.21 -5.31 5.58
CA ILE A 59 -2.84 -5.65 5.98
C ILE A 59 -2.57 -7.12 5.63
N ASN A 60 -1.36 -7.41 5.17
CA ASN A 60 -0.93 -8.79 4.93
C ASN A 60 -0.42 -9.45 6.23
N ASP A 61 0.01 -10.70 6.14
CA ASP A 61 0.43 -11.48 7.31
C ASP A 61 1.72 -10.94 7.95
N LEU A 62 2.43 -10.05 7.26
CA LEU A 62 3.61 -9.34 7.76
C LEU A 62 3.26 -7.97 8.38
N GLY A 63 1.97 -7.63 8.51
CA GLY A 63 1.52 -6.35 9.04
C GLY A 63 1.76 -5.17 8.10
N GLN A 64 1.98 -5.42 6.80
CA GLN A 64 2.24 -4.36 5.83
C GLN A 64 0.93 -3.85 5.23
N SER A 65 0.76 -2.53 5.20
CA SER A 65 -0.36 -1.89 4.50
C SER A 65 -0.02 -1.61 3.04
N ILE A 66 -1.06 -1.56 2.20
CA ILE A 66 -0.92 -1.32 0.76
C ILE A 66 -0.28 0.06 0.49
N VAL A 67 -0.72 1.09 1.22
CA VAL A 67 -0.22 2.46 1.08
C VAL A 67 1.25 2.57 1.49
N ALA A 68 1.67 1.91 2.58
CA ALA A 68 3.08 1.93 3.00
C ALA A 68 4.01 1.26 1.97
N GLY A 69 3.60 0.13 1.40
CA GLY A 69 4.40 -0.51 0.36
C GLY A 69 4.45 0.29 -0.95
N ALA A 70 3.37 1.00 -1.33
CA ALA A 70 3.41 1.93 -2.46
C ALA A 70 4.38 3.10 -2.23
N VAL A 71 4.44 3.64 -1.01
CA VAL A 71 5.43 4.65 -0.60
C VAL A 71 6.86 4.09 -0.72
N PHE A 72 7.11 2.90 -0.16
CA PHE A 72 8.41 2.23 -0.19
C PHE A 72 8.91 1.97 -1.63
N LYS A 73 7.98 1.69 -2.55
CA LYS A 73 8.27 1.45 -3.97
C LYS A 73 8.29 2.72 -4.84
N ALA A 74 8.08 3.89 -4.24
CA ALA A 74 8.05 5.19 -4.90
C ALA A 74 6.93 5.38 -5.95
N HIS A 75 5.77 4.74 -5.75
CA HIS A 75 4.62 4.82 -6.66
C HIS A 75 3.61 5.88 -6.24
N ASP A 76 3.95 7.16 -6.41
CA ASP A 76 3.18 8.28 -5.83
C ASP A 76 1.76 8.43 -6.38
N GLU A 77 1.55 8.13 -7.67
CA GLU A 77 0.22 8.16 -8.26
C GLU A 77 -0.69 7.09 -7.62
N ILE A 78 -0.12 5.94 -7.27
CA ILE A 78 -0.82 4.87 -6.56
C ILE A 78 -1.10 5.27 -5.12
N VAL A 79 -0.14 5.92 -4.44
CA VAL A 79 -0.37 6.47 -3.07
C VAL A 79 -1.57 7.41 -3.09
N ARG A 80 -1.63 8.36 -4.03
CA ARG A 80 -2.77 9.28 -4.16
C ARG A 80 -4.07 8.54 -4.42
N ALA A 81 -4.09 7.59 -5.34
CA ALA A 81 -5.29 6.80 -5.65
C ALA A 81 -5.80 5.99 -4.43
N LEU A 82 -4.89 5.47 -3.61
CA LEU A 82 -5.24 4.76 -2.38
C LEU A 82 -5.83 5.71 -1.33
N LEU A 83 -5.22 6.88 -1.12
CA LEU A 83 -5.72 7.90 -0.18
C LEU A 83 -7.09 8.45 -0.60
N GLU A 84 -7.31 8.69 -1.89
CA GLU A 84 -8.63 9.07 -2.44
C GLU A 84 -9.72 8.04 -2.15
N LYS A 85 -9.33 6.78 -1.90
CA LYS A 85 -10.23 5.68 -1.54
C LYS A 85 -10.23 5.37 -0.06
N GLY A 86 -9.69 6.26 0.76
CA GLY A 86 -9.73 6.15 2.22
C GLY A 86 -8.70 5.20 2.81
N ALA A 87 -7.56 4.98 2.13
CA ALA A 87 -6.43 4.30 2.74
C ALA A 87 -5.92 5.10 3.96
N ASP A 88 -5.72 4.43 5.09
CA ASP A 88 -5.15 5.01 6.29
C ASP A 88 -3.62 5.02 6.19
N PRO A 89 -2.96 6.19 6.10
CA PRO A 89 -1.51 6.29 6.04
C PRO A 89 -0.80 5.83 7.33
N ARG A 90 -1.55 5.64 8.42
CA ARG A 90 -1.05 5.16 9.73
C ARG A 90 -1.18 3.64 9.89
N ALA A 91 -1.78 2.95 8.93
CA ALA A 91 -1.93 1.50 9.00
C ALA A 91 -0.63 0.75 8.68
N GLY A 92 -0.41 -0.34 9.41
CA GLY A 92 0.73 -1.24 9.26
C GLY A 92 2.02 -0.73 9.89
N THR A 93 3.05 -1.58 9.89
CA THR A 93 4.36 -1.28 10.48
C THR A 93 5.50 -1.74 9.57
N PRO A 94 6.40 -0.84 9.11
CA PRO A 94 6.30 0.61 9.22
C PRO A 94 5.10 1.15 8.43
N ASN A 95 4.46 2.20 8.94
CA ASN A 95 3.35 2.85 8.24
C ASN A 95 3.86 3.76 7.10
N ALA A 96 2.94 4.31 6.30
CA ALA A 96 3.30 5.09 5.12
C ALA A 96 4.04 6.38 5.46
N ILE A 97 3.70 7.03 6.58
CA ILE A 97 4.36 8.26 7.04
C ILE A 97 5.80 7.96 7.48
N GLN A 98 6.00 6.90 8.26
CA GLN A 98 7.32 6.42 8.67
C GLN A 98 8.18 6.06 7.45
N ALA A 99 7.61 5.34 6.48
CA ALA A 99 8.30 5.02 5.24
C ALA A 99 8.70 6.30 4.47
N ALA A 100 7.79 7.25 4.29
CA ALA A 100 8.09 8.51 3.61
C ALA A 100 9.18 9.31 4.33
N HIS A 101 9.17 9.32 5.67
CA HIS A 101 10.20 9.95 6.49
C HIS A 101 11.58 9.29 6.32
N MET A 102 11.65 7.95 6.38
CA MET A 102 12.90 7.19 6.21
C MET A 102 13.59 7.49 4.87
N PHE A 103 12.81 7.73 3.81
CA PHE A 103 13.33 8.06 2.48
C PHE A 103 13.42 9.57 2.21
N GLY A 104 13.16 10.43 3.20
CA GLY A 104 13.25 11.89 3.07
C GLY A 104 12.22 12.51 2.11
N ARG A 105 11.08 11.86 1.88
CA ARG A 105 10.07 12.25 0.87
C ARG A 105 9.11 13.30 1.41
N LYS A 106 9.59 14.52 1.63
CA LYS A 106 8.84 15.62 2.27
C LYS A 106 7.49 15.91 1.61
N GLU A 107 7.45 16.04 0.28
CA GLU A 107 6.20 16.28 -0.44
C GLU A 107 5.17 15.17 -0.22
N LEU A 108 5.62 13.93 -0.13
CA LEU A 108 4.74 12.80 0.10
C LEU A 108 4.23 12.76 1.55
N MET A 109 5.02 13.23 2.51
CA MET A 109 4.58 13.38 3.90
C MET A 109 3.45 14.40 4.03
N GLU A 110 3.47 15.48 3.25
CA GLU A 110 2.36 16.44 3.16
C GLU A 110 1.10 15.77 2.58
N VAL A 111 1.25 15.01 1.49
CA VAL A 111 0.14 14.24 0.86
C VAL A 111 -0.47 13.22 1.82
N LEU A 112 0.36 12.59 2.67
CA LEU A 112 -0.08 11.61 3.66
C LEU A 112 -0.73 12.26 4.90
N GLY A 113 -0.80 13.60 4.98
CA GLY A 113 -1.39 14.30 6.12
C GLY A 113 -0.62 14.03 7.42
N THR A 114 0.71 14.10 7.35
CA THR A 114 1.61 13.93 8.50
C THR A 114 1.34 15.01 9.55
N LYS A 115 1.19 14.58 10.81
CA LYS A 115 0.99 15.44 11.98
C LYS A 115 2.17 15.35 12.93
N GLU A 116 2.28 16.35 13.79
CA GLU A 116 3.20 16.34 14.93
C GLU A 116 2.88 15.12 15.82
N GLY A 117 3.82 14.17 15.92
CA GLY A 117 3.65 12.89 16.63
C GLY A 117 3.62 11.64 15.75
N ASP A 118 3.30 11.73 14.45
CA ASP A 118 3.29 10.55 13.56
C ASP A 118 4.69 9.99 13.30
N ILE A 119 5.70 10.83 13.46
CA ILE A 119 7.13 10.51 13.32
C ILE A 119 7.77 10.25 14.71
N GLY A 120 6.95 10.11 15.76
CA GLY A 120 7.39 10.07 17.15
C GLY A 120 8.46 9.01 17.46
N LEU A 121 9.69 9.48 17.68
CA LEU A 121 10.68 9.10 18.70
C LEU A 121 10.84 7.60 19.06
N GLU A 122 11.18 6.75 18.09
CA GLU A 122 12.04 5.58 18.36
C GLU A 122 12.97 5.38 17.15
N VAL A 123 13.97 6.25 17.04
CA VAL A 123 15.27 5.73 16.61
C VAL A 123 15.81 5.07 17.88
N PRO A 124 16.04 3.75 17.93
CA PRO A 124 16.66 3.14 19.10
C PRO A 124 18.00 3.83 19.29
N THR A 125 18.10 4.68 20.31
CA THR A 125 19.41 5.18 20.74
C THR A 125 20.16 3.96 21.25
N PRO A 126 21.33 3.61 20.69
CA PRO A 126 22.12 2.50 21.20
C PRO A 126 22.38 2.73 22.69
N PRO A 127 22.34 1.66 23.51
CA PRO A 127 22.48 1.81 24.95
C PRO A 127 23.78 2.54 25.25
N SER A 128 23.66 3.68 25.92
CA SER A 128 24.82 4.41 26.41
C SER A 128 25.54 3.53 27.42
N THR A 129 26.70 3.01 27.03
CA THR A 129 27.60 2.32 27.95
C THR A 129 28.17 3.36 28.91
N HIS A 130 27.73 3.31 30.17
CA HIS A 130 28.45 3.91 31.29
C HIS A 130 29.68 3.07 31.63
#